data_AF-A0A846TBP5-F1
#
_entry.id   AF-A0A846TBP5-F1
#
_cell.length_a   1.000
_cell.length_b   1.000
_cell.length_c   1.000
_cell.angle_alpha   90.00
_cell.angle_beta   90.00
_cell.angle_gamma   90.00
#
_symmetry.space_group_name_H-M   'P 1'
#
loop_
_entity.id
_entity.type
_entity.pdbx_description
1 polymer ?
#
loop_
_entity_poly.entity_id
_entity_poly.type
_entity_poly.pdbx_seq_one_letter_code
_entity_poly.pdbx_strand_id
1 'polypeptide(L)' 'MKSRNGMELAQLIILVDLFRDELYEELLKRHGKHALELLRTAQNETY' A
#
# COMPACT_ATOMS: atom_id res chain seq x y z
N MET A 1 -1.60 -20.45 22.17
CA MET A 1 -0.38 -19.91 21.51
C MET A 1 -0.52 -19.65 20.00
N LYS A 2 -1.41 -20.31 19.24
CA LYS A 2 -1.58 -20.03 17.79
C LYS A 2 -2.31 -18.70 17.45
N SER A 3 -3.13 -18.16 18.36
CA SER A 3 -3.94 -16.96 18.08
C SER A 3 -3.18 -15.64 18.15
N ARG A 4 -2.06 -15.55 18.91
CA ARG A 4 -1.24 -14.33 18.97
C ARG A 4 -0.62 -14.00 17.62
N ASN A 5 -0.07 -15.01 16.94
CA ASN A 5 0.56 -14.84 15.63
C ASN A 5 -0.46 -14.42 14.54
N GLY A 6 -1.69 -14.93 14.59
CA GLY A 6 -2.75 -14.54 13.67
C GLY A 6 -3.23 -13.09 13.87
N MET A 7 -3.37 -12.66 15.12
CA MET A 7 -3.76 -11.27 15.42
C MET A 7 -2.64 -10.27 15.10
N GLU A 8 -1.38 -10.61 15.37
CA GLU A 8 -0.22 -9.79 15.00
C GLU A 8 -0.13 -9.62 13.48
N LEU A 9 -0.36 -10.69 12.71
CA LEU A 9 -0.40 -10.61 11.25
C LEU A 9 -1.58 -9.75 10.76
N ALA A 10 -2.77 -9.90 11.34
CA ALA A 10 -3.92 -9.07 10.99
C ALA A 10 -3.66 -7.58 11.28
N GLN A 11 -3.02 -7.26 12.41
CA GLN A 11 -2.61 -5.89 12.73
C GLN A 11 -1.60 -5.33 11.74
N LEU A 12 -0.62 -6.15 11.32
CA LEU A 12 0.35 -5.75 10.32
C LEU A 12 -0.30 -5.47 8.97
N ILE A 13 -1.26 -6.29 8.56
CA ILE A 13 -2.04 -6.06 7.33
C ILE A 13 -2.75 -4.71 7.39
N ILE A 14 -3.42 -4.41 8.50
CA ILE A 14 -4.12 -3.12 8.69
C ILE A 14 -3.13 -1.95 8.64
N LEU A 15 -1.97 -2.06 9.31
CA LEU A 15 -0.94 -1.01 9.29
C LEU A 15 -0.42 -0.76 7.88
N VAL A 16 -0.17 -1.81 7.10
CA VAL A 16 0.28 -1.69 5.71
C VAL A 16 -0.81 -1.08 4.82
N ASP A 17 -2.08 -1.43 5.04
CA ASP A 17 -3.22 -0.87 4.29
C ASP A 17 -3.36 0.63 4.53
N LEU A 18 -3.28 1.08 5.79
CA LEU A 18 -3.30 2.50 6.15
C LEU A 18 -2.09 3.24 5.55
N PHE A 19 -0.89 2.68 5.66
CA PHE A 19 0.31 3.30 5.10
C PHE A 19 0.28 3.36 3.56
N ARG A 20 -0.31 2.36 2.90
CA ARG A 20 -0.53 2.39 1.44
C ARG A 20 -1.39 3.60 1.07
N ASP A 21 -2.46 3.87 1.80
CA ASP A 21 -3.36 4.98 1.49
C ASP A 21 -2.65 6.33 1.65
N GLU A 22 -1.84 6.51 2.68
CA GLU A 22 -1.01 7.70 2.86
C GLU A 22 -0.02 7.91 1.69
N LEU A 23 0.66 6.84 1.26
CA LEU A 23 1.57 6.88 0.12
C LEU A 23 0.83 7.17 -1.19
N TYR A 24 -0.37 6.61 -1.37
CA TYR A 24 -1.20 6.84 -2.54
C TYR A 24 -1.65 8.30 -2.63
N GLU A 25 -2.09 8.89 -1.50
CA GLU A 25 -2.39 10.31 -1.43
C GLU A 25 -1.19 11.19 -1.75
N GLU A 26 -0.01 10.87 -1.20
CA GLU A 26 1.21 11.63 -1.46
C GLU A 26 1.63 11.53 -2.94
N LEU A 27 1.47 10.36 -3.55
CA LEU A 27 1.71 10.16 -4.98
C LEU A 27 0.76 11.03 -5.82
N LEU A 28 -0.53 11.07 -5.47
CA LEU A 28 -1.52 11.92 -6.12
C LEU A 28 -1.19 13.41 -5.94
N LYS A 29 -0.79 13.84 -4.73
CA LYS A 29 -0.39 15.23 -4.45
C LYS A 29 0.80 15.65 -5.30
N ARG A 30 1.80 14.78 -5.47
CA ARG A 30 3.03 15.09 -6.22
C ARG A 30 2.87 14.99 -7.74
N HIS A 31 2.14 14.00 -8.23
CA HIS A 31 2.13 13.63 -9.65
C HIS A 31 0.75 13.84 -10.33
N GLY A 32 -0.29 14.18 -9.57
CA GLY A 32 -1.62 14.48 -10.08
C GLY A 32 -2.14 13.41 -11.02
N LYS A 33 -2.52 13.81 -12.24
CA LYS A 33 -3.05 12.91 -13.28
C LYS A 33 -2.09 11.80 -13.71
N HIS A 34 -0.78 11.96 -13.52
CA HIS A 34 0.24 10.96 -13.91
C HIS A 34 0.45 9.88 -12.84
N ALA A 35 -0.06 10.06 -11.62
CA ALA A 35 0.09 9.08 -10.55
C ALA A 35 -0.44 7.69 -10.96
N LEU A 36 -1.55 7.65 -11.71
CA LEU A 36 -2.15 6.39 -12.16
C LEU A 36 -1.27 5.65 -13.17
N GLU A 37 -0.60 6.37 -14.08
CA GLU A 37 0.33 5.80 -15.05
C GLU A 37 1.56 5.22 -14.33
N LEU A 38 2.11 5.97 -13.37
CA LEU A 38 3.23 5.52 -12.55
C LEU A 38 2.92 4.23 -11.78
N LEU A 39 1.72 4.15 -11.17
CA LEU A 39 1.29 2.93 -10.47
C LEU A 39 1.15 1.73 -11.40
N ARG A 40 0.60 1.94 -12.61
CA ARG A 40 0.47 0.85 -13.61
C ARG A 40 1.83 0.36 -14.07
N THR A 41 2.78 1.27 -14.32
CA THR A 41 4.15 0.91 -14.68
C THR A 41 4.81 0.11 -13.56
N ALA A 42 4.77 0.62 -12.32
CA ALA A 42 5.35 -0.08 -11.18
C ALA A 42 4.71 -1.45 -10.92
N GLN A 43 3.39 -1.57 -11.12
CA GLN A 43 2.68 -2.84 -10.99
C GLN A 43 3.17 -3.86 -12.03
N ASN A 44 3.34 -3.44 -13.29
CA ASN A 44 3.84 -4.32 -14.35
C ASN A 44 5.31 -4.74 -14.19
N GLU A 45 6.09 -3.99 -13.40
CA GLU A 45 7.48 -4.33 -13.08
C GLU A 45 7.61 -5.23 -11.84
N THR A 46 6.58 -5.26 -10.99
CA THR A 46 6.59 -6.01 -9.72
C THR A 46 6.07 -7.45 -9.88
N TYR A 47 5.36 -7.75 -10.98
CA TYR A 47 4.77 -9.06 -11.31
C TYR A 47 5.39 -9.64 -12.59
#